data_AF-A0A1M4UE66-F1
#
_entry.id   AF-A0A1M4UE66-F1
#
_cell.length_a   1.000
_cell.length_b   1.000
_cell.length_c   1.000
_cell.angle_alpha   90.00
_cell.angle_beta   90.00
_cell.angle_gamma   90.00
#
_symmetry.space_group_name_H-M   'P 1'
#
loop_
_entity.id
_entity.type
_entity.pdbx_description
1 polymer ?
#
loop_
_entity_poly.entity_id
_entity_poly.type
_entity_poly.pdbx_seq_one_letter_code
_entity_poly.pdbx_strand_id
1 'polypeptide(L)'
;MTLYSIRGAISVEDNKKEDIINAAKMLINEIINSNNIDPSQIVDILFSVTKDLDDAYPAPAIRSLGYDIPVMCLQEAEVKHSLRRCIRVLVHIQADEHKKIKHVYLKKAKILRPDISNLKIAIDGPAGAGKSTVAKELAQRLNIEYIDTGAMYRAVTLKLLDKHVDFSDTDTVVDILNSTEIQFENGRIYLDNKDVTEDIRSALVTANVSKVASIPEVRRILVSLQRKIADCKSVVMEGRDIGTTVLKDADLKIFLTSSVEIRAKRRYEELKRKGVKIEFSEVIEQIKARDLQDETREYSPLKMADDAHLIDASNMSVDEVVCHIIELLK
;
A
#
# COMPACT_ATOMS: atom_id res chain seq x y z
N MET A 1 -36.03 15.16 9.58
CA MET A 1 -34.86 15.69 8.84
C MET A 1 -33.57 15.63 9.65
N THR A 2 -32.64 14.79 9.21
CA THR A 2 -31.25 14.71 9.69
C THR A 2 -30.34 15.41 8.69
N LEU A 3 -29.36 16.18 9.19
CA LEU A 3 -28.32 16.80 8.38
C LEU A 3 -27.17 15.80 8.15
N TYR A 4 -26.71 15.69 6.91
CA TYR A 4 -25.56 14.89 6.53
C TYR A 4 -24.53 15.74 5.81
N SER A 5 -23.25 15.37 5.95
CA SER A 5 -22.14 16.00 5.24
C SER A 5 -21.44 14.98 4.36
N ILE A 6 -21.23 15.32 3.09
CA ILE A 6 -20.57 14.47 2.11
C ILE A 6 -19.31 15.15 1.63
N ARG A 7 -18.17 14.52 1.90
CA ARG A 7 -16.88 14.93 1.34
C ARG A 7 -16.71 14.41 -0.08
N GLY A 8 -16.03 15.20 -0.90
CA GLY A 8 -15.43 14.67 -2.11
C GLY A 8 -14.20 15.44 -2.56
N ALA A 9 -13.46 14.86 -3.50
CA ALA A 9 -12.30 15.50 -4.11
C ALA A 9 -12.04 14.98 -5.53
N ILE A 10 -11.45 15.82 -6.37
CA ILE A 10 -11.02 15.47 -7.72
C ILE A 10 -9.74 16.23 -8.08
N SER A 11 -8.78 15.56 -8.70
CA SER A 11 -7.62 16.22 -9.29
C SER A 11 -7.96 16.76 -10.68
N VAL A 12 -7.47 17.94 -11.02
CA VAL A 12 -7.61 18.59 -12.32
C VAL A 12 -6.30 18.43 -13.11
N GLU A 13 -6.41 18.10 -14.39
CA GLU A 13 -5.25 17.86 -15.25
C GLU A 13 -4.54 19.16 -15.61
N ASP A 14 -5.30 20.20 -15.99
CA ASP A 14 -4.77 21.50 -16.39
C ASP A 14 -5.42 22.64 -15.59
N ASN A 15 -4.65 23.70 -15.29
CA ASN A 15 -5.17 24.92 -14.67
C ASN A 15 -5.82 25.83 -15.72
N LYS A 16 -6.86 25.32 -16.39
CA LYS A 16 -7.72 26.11 -17.29
C LYS A 16 -9.14 26.10 -16.75
N LYS A 17 -9.83 27.21 -16.94
CA LYS A 17 -11.20 27.44 -16.49
C LYS A 17 -12.15 26.30 -16.84
N GLU A 18 -12.07 25.80 -18.08
CA GLU A 18 -12.96 24.74 -18.56
C GLU A 18 -12.67 23.41 -17.86
N ASP A 19 -11.40 23.06 -17.64
CA ASP A 19 -11.00 21.84 -16.92
C ASP A 19 -11.42 21.88 -15.45
N ILE A 20 -11.26 23.03 -14.78
CA ILE A 20 -11.70 23.23 -13.38
C ILE A 20 -13.22 23.05 -13.27
N ILE A 21 -13.99 23.71 -14.15
CA ILE A 21 -15.46 23.65 -14.14
C ILE A 21 -15.93 22.22 -14.46
N ASN A 22 -15.35 21.57 -15.46
CA ASN A 22 -15.72 20.21 -15.85
C ASN A 22 -15.40 19.18 -14.76
N ALA A 23 -14.24 19.31 -14.11
CA ALA A 23 -13.88 18.47 -12.96
C ALA A 23 -14.86 18.65 -11.79
N ALA A 24 -15.24 19.89 -11.47
CA ALA A 24 -16.21 20.18 -10.43
C ALA A 24 -17.60 19.60 -10.76
N LYS A 25 -18.07 19.69 -12.01
CA LYS A 25 -19.32 19.05 -12.47
C LYS A 25 -19.27 17.54 -12.29
N MET A 26 -18.19 16.91 -12.75
CA MET A 26 -17.99 15.46 -12.64
C MET A 26 -18.07 15.01 -11.18
N LEU A 27 -17.39 15.74 -10.29
CA LEU A 27 -17.40 15.44 -8.85
C LEU A 27 -18.80 15.54 -8.24
N ILE A 28 -19.55 16.61 -8.54
CA ILE A 28 -20.90 16.82 -7.99
C ILE A 28 -21.90 15.79 -8.53
N ASN A 29 -21.87 15.51 -9.83
CA ASN A 29 -22.74 14.49 -10.42
C ASN A 29 -22.48 13.11 -9.81
N GLU A 30 -21.20 12.75 -9.60
CA GLU A 30 -20.87 11.49 -8.96
C GLU A 30 -21.33 11.45 -7.49
N ILE A 31 -21.19 12.53 -6.73
CA ILE A 31 -21.71 12.63 -5.35
C ILE A 31 -23.22 12.40 -5.31
N ILE A 32 -23.95 13.07 -6.21
CA ILE A 32 -25.41 12.97 -6.31
C ILE A 32 -25.83 11.53 -6.66
N ASN A 33 -25.21 10.95 -7.69
CA ASN A 33 -25.51 9.60 -8.17
C ASN A 33 -25.16 8.54 -7.12
N SER A 34 -23.96 8.58 -6.55
CA SER A 34 -23.49 7.57 -5.57
C SER A 34 -24.31 7.53 -4.28
N ASN A 35 -25.01 8.63 -3.95
CA ASN A 35 -25.80 8.78 -2.72
C ASN A 35 -27.33 8.90 -2.97
N ASN A 36 -27.79 8.74 -4.23
CA ASN A 36 -29.18 8.95 -4.64
C ASN A 36 -29.77 10.26 -4.05
N ILE A 37 -29.08 11.38 -4.24
CA ILE A 37 -29.49 12.67 -3.69
C ILE A 37 -30.46 13.34 -4.66
N ASP A 38 -31.62 13.76 -4.16
CA ASP A 38 -32.43 14.71 -4.90
C ASP A 38 -31.81 16.12 -4.74
N PRO A 39 -31.59 16.90 -5.81
CA PRO A 39 -31.05 18.26 -5.71
C PRO A 39 -31.74 19.15 -4.67
N SER A 40 -33.05 18.96 -4.40
CA SER A 40 -33.78 19.70 -3.38
C SER A 40 -33.33 19.40 -1.95
N GLN A 41 -32.59 18.31 -1.73
CA GLN A 41 -32.01 17.93 -0.43
C GLN A 41 -30.72 18.69 -0.14
N ILE A 42 -30.10 19.34 -1.13
CA ILE A 42 -28.82 20.02 -0.95
C ILE A 42 -29.03 21.36 -0.27
N VAL A 43 -28.40 21.53 0.90
CA VAL A 43 -28.47 22.76 1.70
C VAL A 43 -27.44 23.77 1.20
N ASP A 44 -26.18 23.34 1.07
CA ASP A 44 -25.09 24.17 0.60
C ASP A 44 -23.92 23.32 0.08
N ILE A 45 -23.03 23.97 -0.69
CA ILE A 45 -21.80 23.38 -1.19
C ILE A 45 -20.61 24.30 -0.88
N LEU A 46 -19.60 23.75 -0.21
CA LEU A 46 -18.33 24.40 0.04
C LEU A 46 -17.26 23.75 -0.83
N PHE A 47 -16.68 24.50 -1.77
CA PHE A 47 -15.50 24.07 -2.50
C PHE A 47 -14.23 24.61 -1.84
N SER A 48 -13.17 23.81 -1.84
CA SER A 48 -11.81 24.29 -1.65
C SER A 48 -10.93 23.91 -2.84
N VAL A 49 -9.96 24.76 -3.16
CA VAL A 49 -8.99 24.51 -4.22
C VAL A 49 -7.57 24.73 -3.73
N THR A 50 -6.65 23.93 -4.26
CA THR A 50 -5.22 24.14 -4.03
C THR A 50 -4.76 25.43 -4.72
N LYS A 51 -3.71 26.05 -4.18
CA LYS A 51 -3.18 27.34 -4.64
C LYS A 51 -2.77 27.36 -6.13
N ASP A 52 -2.48 26.21 -6.69
CA ASP A 52 -2.09 26.03 -8.09
C ASP A 52 -3.28 25.80 -9.06
N LEU A 53 -4.51 26.02 -8.60
CA LEU A 53 -5.70 26.21 -9.44
C LEU A 53 -6.26 27.62 -9.23
N ASP A 54 -5.79 28.56 -10.05
CA ASP A 54 -6.10 30.00 -9.93
C ASP A 54 -6.81 30.59 -11.16
N ASP A 55 -7.04 29.81 -12.23
CA ASP A 55 -7.69 30.31 -13.45
C ASP A 55 -9.22 30.48 -13.32
N ALA A 56 -9.85 29.71 -12.43
CA ALA A 56 -11.29 29.84 -12.14
C ALA A 56 -11.71 29.26 -10.78
N TYR A 57 -12.80 29.79 -10.24
CA TYR A 57 -13.52 29.15 -9.14
C TYR A 57 -14.36 27.97 -9.65
N PRO A 58 -14.55 26.90 -8.84
CA PRO A 58 -15.45 25.78 -9.18
C PRO A 58 -16.94 26.13 -9.18
N ALA A 59 -17.37 27.15 -8.42
CA ALA A 59 -18.80 27.48 -8.22
C ALA A 59 -19.67 27.58 -9.49
N PRO A 60 -19.18 28.12 -10.64
CA PRO A 60 -19.94 28.14 -11.89
C PRO A 60 -20.41 26.75 -12.36
N ALA A 61 -19.72 25.67 -11.96
CA ALA A 61 -20.15 24.31 -12.23
C ALA A 61 -21.57 24.04 -11.69
N ILE A 62 -21.85 24.46 -10.45
CA ILE A 62 -23.16 24.26 -9.79
C ILE A 62 -24.28 24.96 -10.55
N ARG A 63 -24.04 26.22 -10.96
CA ARG A 63 -25.02 27.00 -11.72
C ARG A 63 -25.29 26.40 -13.08
N SER A 64 -24.25 25.92 -13.76
CA SER A 64 -24.42 25.25 -15.06
C SER A 64 -25.07 23.85 -14.98
N LEU A 65 -25.15 23.25 -13.79
CA LEU A 65 -25.96 22.05 -13.53
C LEU A 65 -27.43 22.39 -13.22
N GLY A 66 -27.79 23.68 -13.17
CA GLY A 66 -29.15 24.14 -12.89
C GLY A 66 -29.49 24.24 -11.40
N TYR A 67 -28.50 24.18 -10.51
CA TYR A 67 -28.74 24.23 -9.06
C TYR A 67 -28.65 25.67 -8.53
N ASP A 68 -29.73 26.12 -7.89
CA ASP A 68 -29.80 27.41 -7.20
C ASP A 68 -29.71 27.23 -5.68
N ILE A 69 -28.48 26.98 -5.22
CA ILE A 69 -28.14 26.76 -3.82
C ILE A 69 -26.98 27.67 -3.39
N PRO A 70 -26.82 27.95 -2.09
CA PRO A 70 -25.62 28.61 -1.56
C PRO A 70 -24.35 27.82 -1.91
N VAL A 71 -23.35 28.52 -2.46
CA VAL A 71 -22.04 27.95 -2.77
C VAL A 71 -20.95 28.91 -2.31
N MET A 72 -19.91 28.38 -1.69
CA MET A 72 -18.71 29.14 -1.33
C MET A 72 -17.46 28.45 -1.89
N CYS A 73 -16.49 29.24 -2.33
CA CYS A 73 -15.18 28.74 -2.75
C CYS A 73 -14.10 29.28 -1.81
N LEU A 74 -13.19 28.40 -1.41
CA LEU A 74 -12.09 28.68 -0.50
C LEU A 74 -10.77 28.29 -1.17
N GLN A 75 -9.68 28.98 -0.82
CA GLN A 75 -8.33 28.51 -1.14
C GLN A 75 -7.77 27.74 0.05
N GLU A 76 -7.12 26.61 -0.21
CA GLU A 76 -6.54 25.77 0.83
C GLU A 76 -5.21 26.32 1.33
N ALA A 77 -4.87 25.99 2.59
CA ALA A 77 -3.53 26.20 3.10
C ALA A 77 -2.51 25.40 2.27
N GLU A 78 -1.40 26.04 1.91
CA GLU A 78 -0.34 25.41 1.14
C GLU A 78 0.44 24.42 2.04
N VAL A 79 0.28 23.12 1.77
CA VAL A 79 0.99 22.04 2.46
C VAL A 79 2.01 21.43 1.52
N LYS A 80 3.29 21.42 1.94
CA LYS A 80 4.37 20.78 1.17
C LYS A 80 4.02 19.32 0.87
N HIS A 81 4.30 18.89 -0.36
CA HIS A 81 4.04 17.53 -0.87
C HIS A 81 2.56 17.09 -0.95
N SER A 82 1.60 17.97 -0.65
CA SER A 82 0.18 17.66 -0.83
C SER A 82 -0.19 17.40 -2.29
N LEU A 83 -1.39 16.83 -2.52
CA LEU A 83 -1.91 16.61 -3.86
C LEU A 83 -2.14 17.96 -4.56
N ARG A 84 -1.43 18.17 -5.66
CA ARG A 84 -1.48 19.39 -6.47
C ARG A 84 -2.71 19.40 -7.38
N ARG A 85 -3.12 20.59 -7.81
CA ARG A 85 -4.26 20.81 -8.70
C ARG A 85 -5.52 20.05 -8.26
N CYS A 86 -5.93 20.22 -7.02
CA CYS A 86 -7.05 19.47 -6.44
C CYS A 86 -8.22 20.41 -6.10
N ILE A 87 -9.42 19.98 -6.46
CA ILE A 87 -10.68 20.55 -5.96
C ILE A 87 -11.19 19.60 -4.88
N ARG A 88 -11.58 20.12 -3.73
CA ARG A 88 -12.33 19.38 -2.71
C ARG A 88 -13.68 20.03 -2.48
N VAL A 89 -14.62 19.24 -1.98
CA VAL A 89 -15.98 19.69 -1.73
C VAL A 89 -16.51 19.11 -0.42
N LEU A 90 -17.27 19.91 0.30
CA LEU A 90 -18.17 19.48 1.36
C LEU A 90 -19.59 19.84 0.94
N VAL A 91 -20.45 18.83 0.78
CA VAL A 91 -21.86 19.00 0.43
C VAL A 91 -22.68 18.72 1.68
N HIS A 92 -23.50 19.68 2.10
CA HIS A 92 -24.48 19.46 3.16
C HIS A 92 -25.82 19.11 2.56
N ILE A 93 -26.43 18.04 3.05
CA ILE A 93 -27.77 17.63 2.63
C ILE A 93 -28.69 17.42 3.83
N GLN A 94 -29.97 17.64 3.63
CA GLN A 94 -31.01 17.38 4.60
C GLN A 94 -31.94 16.28 4.05
N ALA A 95 -32.09 15.20 4.81
CA ALA A 95 -32.94 14.07 4.43
C ALA A 95 -33.76 13.56 5.62
N ASP A 96 -34.98 13.09 5.37
CA ASP A 96 -35.87 12.57 6.41
C ASP A 96 -35.53 11.16 6.85
N GLU A 97 -34.87 10.39 5.99
CA GLU A 97 -34.50 9.01 6.24
C GLU A 97 -33.03 8.87 6.66
N HIS A 98 -32.73 7.77 7.34
CA HIS A 98 -31.35 7.39 7.61
C HIS A 98 -30.64 7.04 6.29
N LYS A 99 -29.71 7.90 5.87
CA LYS A 99 -28.88 7.66 4.66
C LYS A 99 -27.50 7.16 5.04
N LYS A 100 -27.05 6.08 4.38
CA LYS A 100 -25.66 5.67 4.38
C LYS A 100 -24.88 6.55 3.41
N ILE A 101 -24.05 7.44 3.94
CA ILE A 101 -23.27 8.39 3.14
C ILE A 101 -22.05 7.71 2.51
N LYS A 102 -21.86 7.96 1.23
CA LYS A 102 -20.67 7.63 0.45
C LYS A 102 -19.93 8.91 0.08
N HIS A 103 -18.68 9.01 0.50
CA HIS A 103 -17.78 10.07 0.06
C HIS A 103 -17.18 9.74 -1.31
N VAL A 104 -16.89 10.75 -2.12
CA VAL A 104 -16.50 10.55 -3.53
C VAL A 104 -15.13 11.14 -3.81
N TYR A 105 -14.20 10.29 -4.25
CA TYR A 105 -12.83 10.70 -4.58
C TYR A 105 -12.50 10.21 -6.00
N LEU A 106 -12.16 11.15 -6.87
CA LEU A 106 -12.01 10.92 -8.31
C LEU A 106 -10.59 11.22 -8.78
N LYS A 107 -10.21 10.56 -9.88
CA LYS A 107 -8.88 10.68 -10.49
C LYS A 107 -7.78 10.47 -9.42
N LYS A 108 -6.75 11.32 -9.39
CA LYS A 108 -5.63 11.22 -8.43
C LYS A 108 -6.08 11.46 -6.99
N ALA A 109 -7.24 12.07 -6.76
CA ALA A 109 -7.74 12.33 -5.40
C ALA A 109 -8.18 11.06 -4.65
N LYS A 110 -8.29 9.91 -5.32
CA LYS A 110 -8.50 8.60 -4.67
C LYS A 110 -7.45 8.31 -3.59
N ILE A 111 -6.20 8.73 -3.81
CA ILE A 111 -5.12 8.57 -2.83
C ILE A 111 -5.37 9.31 -1.51
N LEU A 112 -6.22 10.34 -1.49
CA LEU A 112 -6.52 11.08 -0.26
C LEU A 112 -7.37 10.25 0.72
N ARG A 113 -7.99 9.16 0.25
CA ARG A 113 -8.76 8.20 1.05
C ARG A 113 -8.43 6.80 0.59
N PRO A 114 -7.24 6.30 0.93
CA PRO A 114 -6.90 4.95 0.59
C PRO A 114 -7.65 3.95 1.49
N ASP A 115 -8.40 4.38 2.48
CA ASP A 115 -9.43 3.57 3.14
C ASP A 115 -10.72 3.38 2.29
N ILE A 116 -10.89 4.10 1.17
CA ILE A 116 -12.04 4.00 0.24
C ILE A 116 -11.66 3.40 -1.13
N SER A 117 -10.47 3.68 -1.66
CA SER A 117 -9.93 2.96 -2.81
C SER A 117 -9.11 1.79 -2.30
N ASN A 118 -9.34 0.54 -2.74
CA ASN A 118 -8.46 -0.61 -2.46
C ASN A 118 -7.10 -0.43 -3.17
N LEU A 119 -6.33 0.53 -2.72
CA LEU A 119 -5.00 0.89 -3.21
C LEU A 119 -4.03 -0.24 -2.88
N LYS A 120 -3.49 -0.86 -3.92
CA LYS A 120 -2.53 -1.97 -3.83
C LYS A 120 -1.17 -1.48 -4.28
N ILE A 121 -0.24 -1.35 -3.33
CA ILE A 121 1.16 -0.98 -3.61
C ILE A 121 2.04 -2.21 -3.38
N ALA A 122 2.76 -2.62 -4.42
CA ALA A 122 3.73 -3.71 -4.35
C ALA A 122 5.15 -3.16 -4.23
N ILE A 123 5.94 -3.65 -3.27
CA ILE A 123 7.36 -3.32 -3.11
C ILE A 123 8.20 -4.60 -3.14
N ASP A 124 8.88 -4.83 -4.26
CA ASP A 124 9.80 -5.94 -4.47
C ASP A 124 11.25 -5.49 -4.40
N GLY A 125 12.17 -6.46 -4.31
CA GLY A 125 13.61 -6.20 -4.33
C GLY A 125 14.42 -7.11 -3.41
N PRO A 126 15.76 -7.05 -3.46
CA PRO A 126 16.65 -7.98 -2.77
C PRO A 126 16.63 -7.83 -1.24
N ALA A 127 17.18 -8.83 -0.55
CA ALA A 127 17.26 -8.80 0.91
C ALA A 127 18.15 -7.64 1.39
N GLY A 128 17.70 -6.88 2.39
CA GLY A 128 18.47 -5.75 2.96
C GLY A 128 18.35 -4.42 2.20
N ALA A 129 17.59 -4.35 1.11
CA ALA A 129 17.37 -3.11 0.35
C ALA A 129 16.64 -2.00 1.13
N GLY A 130 16.06 -2.31 2.30
CA GLY A 130 15.32 -1.34 3.12
C GLY A 130 13.80 -1.36 2.90
N LYS A 131 13.28 -2.34 2.14
CA LYS A 131 11.86 -2.50 1.81
C LYS A 131 10.95 -2.42 3.04
N SER A 132 11.24 -3.17 4.11
CA SER A 132 10.38 -3.21 5.29
C SER A 132 10.26 -1.85 5.96
N THR A 133 11.35 -1.08 6.00
CA THR A 133 11.36 0.26 6.57
C THR A 133 10.56 1.23 5.71
N VAL A 134 10.81 1.21 4.39
CA VAL A 134 10.11 2.06 3.41
C VAL A 134 8.62 1.73 3.35
N ALA A 135 8.26 0.45 3.32
CA ALA A 135 6.89 -0.03 3.25
C ALA A 135 6.09 0.32 4.50
N LYS A 136 6.68 0.16 5.68
CA LYS A 136 6.05 0.57 6.95
C LYS A 136 5.80 2.07 7.01
N GLU A 137 6.81 2.87 6.68
CA GLU A 137 6.69 4.33 6.68
C GLU A 137 5.67 4.81 5.64
N LEU A 138 5.68 4.22 4.43
CA LEU A 138 4.71 4.52 3.38
C LEU A 138 3.28 4.17 3.82
N ALA A 139 3.08 2.99 4.39
CA ALA A 139 1.78 2.56 4.90
C ALA A 139 1.26 3.48 6.01
N GLN A 140 2.13 3.95 6.91
CA GLN A 140 1.79 4.92 7.95
C GLN A 140 1.39 6.28 7.34
N ARG A 141 2.15 6.82 6.39
CA ARG A 141 1.83 8.10 5.73
C ARG A 141 0.55 8.06 4.92
N LEU A 142 0.28 6.94 4.28
CA LEU A 142 -0.95 6.71 3.53
C LEU A 142 -2.11 6.24 4.42
N ASN A 143 -1.86 5.87 5.69
CA ASN A 143 -2.86 5.27 6.58
C ASN A 143 -3.54 4.03 5.97
N ILE A 144 -2.71 3.09 5.49
CA ILE A 144 -3.13 1.79 4.93
C ILE A 144 -2.41 0.64 5.61
N GLU A 145 -2.88 -0.59 5.35
CA GLU A 145 -2.32 -1.77 5.98
C GLU A 145 -0.91 -2.08 5.42
N TYR A 146 0.02 -2.44 6.30
CA TYR A 146 1.34 -2.93 5.89
C TYR A 146 1.39 -4.46 6.00
N ILE A 147 1.79 -5.12 4.92
CA ILE A 147 1.89 -6.58 4.86
C ILE A 147 3.33 -6.99 4.52
N ASP A 148 3.98 -7.61 5.51
CA ASP A 148 5.26 -8.31 5.32
C ASP A 148 4.98 -9.76 4.87
N THR A 149 5.06 -10.01 3.57
CA THR A 149 4.86 -11.38 3.06
C THR A 149 5.97 -12.32 3.53
N GLY A 150 7.18 -11.81 3.77
CA GLY A 150 8.30 -12.58 4.32
C GLY A 150 8.00 -13.09 5.73
N ALA A 151 7.31 -12.30 6.55
CA ALA A 151 6.84 -12.73 7.86
C ALA A 151 5.85 -13.91 7.76
N MET A 152 4.98 -13.95 6.75
CA MET A 152 4.06 -15.09 6.54
C MET A 152 4.82 -16.40 6.30
N TYR A 153 5.78 -16.39 5.37
CA TYR A 153 6.60 -17.58 5.09
C TYR A 153 7.38 -18.02 6.34
N ARG A 154 7.88 -17.07 7.13
CA ARG A 154 8.56 -17.37 8.39
C ARG A 154 7.62 -17.93 9.47
N ALA A 155 6.39 -17.43 9.57
CA ALA A 155 5.40 -17.95 10.50
C ALA A 155 5.02 -19.40 10.18
N VAL A 156 4.81 -19.71 8.90
CA VAL A 156 4.61 -21.09 8.45
C VAL A 156 5.84 -21.95 8.76
N THR A 157 7.04 -21.45 8.47
CA THR A 157 8.28 -22.17 8.77
C THR A 157 8.40 -22.48 10.26
N LEU A 158 8.10 -21.52 11.13
CA LEU A 158 8.07 -21.70 12.58
C LEU A 158 7.09 -22.81 12.97
N LYS A 159 5.86 -22.79 12.44
CA LYS A 159 4.84 -23.81 12.72
C LYS A 159 5.29 -25.22 12.35
N LEU A 160 5.91 -25.37 11.18
CA LEU A 160 6.41 -26.66 10.70
C LEU A 160 7.57 -27.17 11.56
N LEU A 161 8.46 -26.27 12.00
CA LEU A 161 9.57 -26.61 12.90
C LEU A 161 9.06 -27.04 14.29
N ASP A 162 8.09 -26.31 14.85
CA ASP A 162 7.49 -26.62 16.15
C ASP A 162 6.75 -27.96 16.15
N LYS A 163 6.20 -28.37 15.00
CA LYS A 163 5.57 -29.67 14.79
C LYS A 163 6.54 -30.78 14.35
N HIS A 164 7.83 -30.48 14.24
CA HIS A 164 8.87 -31.41 13.78
C HIS A 164 8.55 -32.09 12.43
N VAL A 165 7.96 -31.34 11.50
CA VAL A 165 7.54 -31.84 10.18
C VAL A 165 8.72 -31.80 9.22
N ASP A 166 8.92 -32.88 8.46
CA ASP A 166 9.84 -32.86 7.32
C ASP A 166 9.23 -32.03 6.18
N PHE A 167 9.96 -31.03 5.69
CA PHE A 167 9.52 -30.17 4.59
C PHE A 167 9.37 -30.91 3.26
N SER A 168 9.94 -32.12 3.15
CA SER A 168 9.77 -32.98 1.97
C SER A 168 8.40 -33.66 1.92
N ASP A 169 7.71 -33.78 3.06
CA ASP A 169 6.35 -34.31 3.15
C ASP A 169 5.34 -33.18 2.85
N THR A 170 5.14 -32.94 1.55
CA THR A 170 4.28 -31.87 1.05
C THR A 170 2.83 -32.01 1.50
N ASP A 171 2.33 -33.24 1.64
CA ASP A 171 0.94 -33.50 2.04
C ASP A 171 0.71 -33.06 3.49
N THR A 172 1.59 -33.50 4.42
CA THR A 172 1.53 -33.06 5.82
C THR A 172 1.71 -31.56 5.96
N VAL A 173 2.62 -30.96 5.18
CA VAL A 173 2.83 -29.50 5.15
C VAL A 173 1.53 -28.78 4.77
N VAL A 174 0.88 -29.21 3.68
CA VAL A 174 -0.37 -28.62 3.18
C VAL A 174 -1.51 -28.75 4.19
N ASP A 175 -1.67 -29.91 4.83
CA ASP A 175 -2.71 -30.13 5.84
C ASP A 175 -2.55 -29.21 7.05
N ILE A 176 -1.31 -29.00 7.50
CA ILE A 176 -1.00 -28.05 8.56
C ILE A 176 -1.35 -26.64 8.11
N LEU A 177 -0.92 -26.23 6.92
CA LEU A 177 -1.21 -24.89 6.38
C LEU A 177 -2.71 -24.60 6.26
N ASN A 178 -3.50 -25.57 5.78
CA ASN A 178 -4.96 -25.42 5.63
C ASN A 178 -5.68 -25.28 6.97
N SER A 179 -5.11 -25.83 8.04
CA SER A 179 -5.61 -25.69 9.43
C SER A 179 -4.95 -24.54 10.20
N THR A 180 -4.19 -23.68 9.53
CA THR A 180 -3.47 -22.56 10.14
C THR A 180 -4.17 -21.24 9.90
N GLU A 181 -4.35 -20.47 10.97
CA GLU A 181 -4.80 -19.09 10.86
C GLU A 181 -3.60 -18.13 10.98
N ILE A 182 -3.43 -17.25 9.99
CA ILE A 182 -2.40 -16.20 9.98
C ILE A 182 -3.10 -14.84 9.93
N GLN A 183 -2.82 -14.00 10.91
CA GLN A 183 -3.41 -12.67 11.03
C GLN A 183 -2.32 -11.60 11.20
N PHE A 184 -2.61 -10.40 10.71
CA PHE A 184 -1.80 -9.21 10.89
C PHE A 184 -2.60 -8.17 11.66
N GLU A 185 -2.05 -7.67 12.76
CA GLU A 185 -2.64 -6.59 13.52
C GLU A 185 -1.55 -5.63 14.02
N ASN A 186 -1.69 -4.33 13.74
CA ASN A 186 -0.81 -3.28 14.25
C ASN A 186 0.69 -3.57 14.03
N GLY A 187 1.04 -4.14 12.87
CA GLY A 187 2.42 -4.50 12.51
C GLY A 187 2.97 -5.74 13.23
N ARG A 188 2.12 -6.51 13.92
CA ARG A 188 2.42 -7.82 14.51
C ARG A 188 1.80 -8.94 13.68
N ILE A 189 2.37 -10.13 13.81
CA ILE A 189 1.89 -11.33 13.14
C ILE A 189 1.46 -12.37 14.18
N TYR A 190 0.27 -12.89 13.99
CA TYR A 190 -0.33 -13.90 14.84
C TYR A 190 -0.50 -15.19 14.05
N LEU A 191 -0.17 -16.31 14.70
CA LEU A 191 -0.31 -17.65 14.18
C LEU A 191 -1.19 -18.44 15.15
N ASP A 192 -2.38 -18.85 14.70
CA ASP A 192 -3.41 -19.48 15.53
C ASP A 192 -3.69 -18.69 16.83
N ASN A 193 -3.85 -17.36 16.70
CA ASN A 193 -4.05 -16.40 17.80
C ASN A 193 -2.84 -16.20 18.75
N LYS A 194 -1.67 -16.77 18.46
CA LYS A 194 -0.43 -16.53 19.21
C LYS A 194 0.44 -15.50 18.50
N ASP A 195 0.88 -14.45 19.21
CA ASP A 195 1.87 -13.49 18.70
C ASP A 195 3.20 -14.22 18.48
N VAL A 196 3.65 -14.29 17.23
CA VAL A 196 4.92 -14.93 16.84
C VAL A 196 5.93 -13.93 16.29
N THR A 197 5.69 -12.63 16.45
CA THR A 197 6.42 -11.55 15.78
C THR A 197 7.95 -11.61 15.99
N GLU A 198 8.40 -12.00 17.17
CA GLU A 198 9.83 -12.18 17.46
C GLU A 198 10.35 -13.58 17.12
N ASP A 199 9.55 -14.62 17.38
CA ASP A 199 9.93 -16.02 17.16
C ASP A 199 10.28 -16.32 15.69
N ILE A 200 9.56 -15.68 14.76
CA ILE A 200 9.80 -15.81 13.31
C ILE A 200 11.15 -15.22 12.84
N ARG A 201 11.83 -14.46 13.71
CA ARG A 201 13.15 -13.88 13.43
C ARG A 201 14.31 -14.71 13.98
N SER A 202 14.02 -15.84 14.62
CA SER A 202 15.05 -16.75 15.12
C SER A 202 16.00 -17.22 14.01
N ALA A 203 17.21 -17.62 14.41
CA ALA A 203 18.22 -18.15 13.49
C ALA A 203 17.71 -19.43 12.78
N LEU A 204 17.01 -20.29 13.53
CA LEU A 204 16.46 -21.54 13.01
C LEU A 204 15.43 -21.30 11.89
N VAL A 205 14.48 -20.37 12.10
CA VAL A 205 13.51 -19.98 11.06
C VAL A 205 14.21 -19.33 9.87
N THR A 206 15.17 -18.44 10.13
CA THR A 206 15.92 -17.75 9.07
C THR A 206 16.70 -18.72 8.19
N ALA A 207 17.24 -19.80 8.75
CA ALA A 207 17.97 -20.82 8.00
C ALA A 207 17.05 -21.73 7.14
N ASN A 208 15.79 -21.87 7.52
CA ASN A 208 14.86 -22.82 6.89
C ASN A 208 13.79 -22.18 5.99
N VAL A 209 13.52 -20.87 6.15
CA VAL A 209 12.43 -20.19 5.42
C VAL A 209 12.59 -20.28 3.90
N SER A 210 13.82 -20.25 3.37
CA SER A 210 14.02 -20.37 1.93
C SER A 210 13.57 -21.74 1.39
N LYS A 211 13.76 -22.82 2.16
CA LYS A 211 13.32 -24.18 1.77
C LYS A 211 11.80 -24.24 1.70
N VAL A 212 11.13 -23.81 2.76
CA VAL A 212 9.65 -23.77 2.84
C VAL A 212 9.06 -22.87 1.77
N ALA A 213 9.63 -21.68 1.54
CA ALA A 213 9.16 -20.74 0.53
C ALA A 213 9.38 -21.20 -0.93
N SER A 214 10.15 -22.28 -1.14
CA SER A 214 10.38 -22.88 -2.45
C SER A 214 9.39 -24.02 -2.76
N ILE A 215 8.57 -24.44 -1.80
CA ILE A 215 7.53 -25.47 -1.99
C ILE A 215 6.34 -24.84 -2.74
N PRO A 216 5.98 -25.32 -3.95
CA PRO A 216 4.92 -24.73 -4.77
C PRO A 216 3.55 -24.64 -4.08
N GLU A 217 3.18 -25.68 -3.33
CA GLU A 217 1.90 -25.77 -2.63
C GLU A 217 1.79 -24.71 -1.53
N VAL A 218 2.87 -24.52 -0.76
CA VAL A 218 2.97 -23.48 0.27
C VAL A 218 2.80 -22.10 -0.36
N ARG A 219 3.51 -21.84 -1.47
CA ARG A 219 3.38 -20.57 -2.20
C ARG A 219 1.96 -20.35 -2.67
N ARG A 220 1.33 -21.36 -3.29
CA ARG A 220 -0.05 -21.26 -3.80
C ARG A 220 -1.03 -20.85 -2.69
N ILE A 221 -0.93 -21.47 -1.52
CA ILE A 221 -1.79 -21.17 -0.36
C ILE A 221 -1.53 -19.75 0.15
N LEU A 222 -0.26 -19.39 0.38
CA LEU A 222 0.09 -18.07 0.93
C LEU A 222 -0.22 -16.93 -0.04
N VAL A 223 -0.01 -17.12 -1.35
CA VAL A 223 -0.38 -16.13 -2.38
C VAL A 223 -1.90 -15.93 -2.41
N SER A 224 -2.68 -17.01 -2.27
CA SER A 224 -4.13 -16.90 -2.18
C SER A 224 -4.56 -16.07 -0.96
N LEU A 225 -3.94 -16.31 0.19
CA LEU A 225 -4.20 -15.54 1.41
C LEU A 225 -3.81 -14.06 1.26
N GLN A 226 -2.63 -13.79 0.70
CA GLN A 226 -2.15 -12.42 0.45
C GLN A 226 -3.12 -11.63 -0.43
N ARG A 227 -3.61 -12.23 -1.52
CA ARG A 227 -4.62 -11.61 -2.40
C ARG A 227 -5.93 -11.33 -1.67
N LYS A 228 -6.43 -12.28 -0.88
CA LYS A 228 -7.65 -12.07 -0.07
C LYS A 228 -7.52 -10.88 0.88
N ILE A 229 -6.36 -10.69 1.51
CA ILE A 229 -6.12 -9.53 2.38
C ILE A 229 -6.12 -8.24 1.54
N ALA A 230 -5.45 -8.24 0.39
CA ALA A 230 -5.38 -7.08 -0.51
C ALA A 230 -6.71 -6.72 -1.20
N ASP A 231 -7.66 -7.65 -1.30
CA ASP A 231 -8.98 -7.39 -1.88
C ASP A 231 -9.95 -6.71 -0.90
N CYS A 232 -9.69 -6.81 0.41
CA CYS A 232 -10.58 -6.28 1.44
C CYS A 232 -10.17 -4.89 1.95
N LYS A 233 -8.92 -4.48 1.71
CA LYS A 233 -8.31 -3.28 2.27
C LYS A 233 -7.25 -2.74 1.32
N SER A 234 -6.89 -1.47 1.48
CA SER A 234 -5.64 -0.96 0.92
C SER A 234 -4.43 -1.47 1.64
N VAL A 235 -3.40 -1.78 0.86
CA VAL A 235 -2.20 -2.45 1.35
C VAL A 235 -0.94 -1.88 0.71
N VAL A 236 0.11 -1.73 1.51
CA VAL A 236 1.49 -1.81 1.04
C VAL A 236 1.99 -3.22 1.34
N MET A 237 2.25 -3.99 0.29
CA MET A 237 2.74 -5.35 0.40
C MET A 237 4.18 -5.43 -0.07
N GLU A 238 5.07 -5.89 0.80
CA GLU A 238 6.49 -6.08 0.44
C GLU A 238 6.86 -7.56 0.28
N GLY A 239 7.81 -7.84 -0.61
CA GLY A 239 8.26 -9.22 -0.87
C GLY A 239 9.39 -9.35 -1.87
N ARG A 240 9.31 -10.37 -2.72
CA ARG A 240 10.26 -10.65 -3.81
C ARG A 240 9.57 -10.72 -5.17
N ASP A 241 8.31 -11.14 -5.17
CA ASP A 241 7.51 -11.40 -6.35
C ASP A 241 6.08 -10.84 -6.20
N ILE A 242 5.89 -9.76 -5.44
CA ILE A 242 4.58 -9.17 -5.21
C ILE A 242 3.99 -8.63 -6.50
N GLY A 243 4.70 -7.74 -7.20
CA GLY A 243 4.23 -7.13 -8.45
C GLY A 243 4.20 -8.07 -9.65
N THR A 244 4.95 -9.18 -9.61
CA THR A 244 5.03 -10.17 -10.70
C THR A 244 4.10 -11.36 -10.50
N THR A 245 3.84 -11.78 -9.26
CA THR A 245 3.06 -12.99 -8.96
C THR A 245 1.81 -12.67 -8.15
N VAL A 246 1.93 -11.92 -7.05
CA VAL A 246 0.85 -11.75 -6.07
C VAL A 246 -0.19 -10.73 -6.52
N LEU A 247 0.24 -9.48 -6.68
CA LEU A 247 -0.55 -8.30 -7.06
C LEU A 247 -0.14 -7.84 -8.46
N LYS A 248 -0.44 -8.66 -9.47
CA LYS A 248 -0.14 -8.35 -10.88
C LYS A 248 -0.85 -7.10 -11.39
N ASP A 249 -1.96 -6.76 -10.75
CA ASP A 249 -2.83 -5.62 -10.97
C ASP A 249 -2.64 -4.50 -9.93
N ALA A 250 -1.52 -4.51 -9.19
CA ALA A 250 -1.21 -3.43 -8.23
C ALA A 250 -1.23 -2.05 -8.92
N ASP A 251 -1.82 -1.06 -8.25
CA ASP A 251 -1.89 0.33 -8.73
C ASP A 251 -0.52 0.97 -8.86
N LEU A 252 0.45 0.53 -8.03
CA LEU A 252 1.84 0.91 -8.13
C LEU A 252 2.75 -0.27 -7.77
N LYS A 253 3.76 -0.50 -8.61
CA LYS A 253 4.80 -1.50 -8.39
C LYS A 253 6.15 -0.81 -8.29
N ILE A 254 6.85 -1.06 -7.20
CA ILE A 254 8.18 -0.55 -6.92
C ILE A 254 9.14 -1.72 -6.85
N PHE A 255 10.28 -1.60 -7.52
CA PHE A 255 11.42 -2.47 -7.30
C PHE A 255 12.50 -1.67 -6.58
N LEU A 256 12.62 -1.88 -5.27
CA LEU A 256 13.55 -1.18 -4.41
C LEU A 256 14.88 -1.94 -4.31
N THR A 257 15.95 -1.32 -4.78
CA THR A 257 17.30 -1.89 -4.73
C THR A 257 18.27 -1.00 -3.96
N SER A 258 19.44 -1.56 -3.65
CA SER A 258 20.61 -0.83 -3.17
C SER A 258 21.86 -1.68 -3.37
N SER A 259 23.04 -1.08 -3.41
CA SER A 259 24.30 -1.81 -3.62
C SER A 259 24.50 -2.94 -2.60
N VAL A 260 25.15 -4.02 -3.03
CA VAL A 260 25.44 -5.19 -2.18
C VAL A 260 26.22 -4.76 -0.94
N GLU A 261 27.16 -3.84 -1.10
CA GLU A 261 28.05 -3.33 -0.06
C GLU A 261 27.26 -2.59 1.02
N ILE A 262 26.26 -1.79 0.64
CA ILE A 262 25.40 -1.07 1.58
C ILE A 262 24.52 -2.05 2.35
N ARG A 263 23.96 -3.05 1.66
CA ARG A 263 23.14 -4.10 2.29
C ARG A 263 23.97 -4.94 3.27
N ALA A 264 25.19 -5.31 2.88
CA ALA A 264 26.14 -5.99 3.72
C ALA A 264 26.52 -5.16 4.94
N LYS A 265 26.79 -3.87 4.78
CA LYS A 265 27.11 -2.96 5.89
C LYS A 265 25.98 -2.88 6.91
N ARG A 266 24.74 -2.70 6.46
CA ARG A 266 23.56 -2.68 7.33
C ARG A 266 23.42 -3.99 8.10
N ARG A 267 23.58 -5.14 7.43
CA ARG A 267 23.47 -6.47 8.05
C ARG A 267 24.60 -6.75 9.03
N TYR A 268 25.83 -6.36 8.68
CA TYR A 268 27.00 -6.49 9.53
C TYR A 268 26.83 -5.72 10.84
N GLU A 269 26.38 -4.46 10.78
CA GLU A 269 26.10 -3.66 11.98
C GLU A 269 24.98 -4.26 12.84
N GLU A 270 23.93 -4.84 12.23
CA GLU A 270 22.87 -5.55 12.95
C GLU A 270 23.41 -6.76 13.73
N LEU A 271 24.26 -7.58 13.09
CA LEU A 271 24.87 -8.76 13.68
C LEU A 271 25.86 -8.38 14.80
N LYS A 272 26.64 -7.33 14.59
CA LYS A 272 27.59 -6.79 15.58
C LYS A 272 26.87 -6.31 16.84
N ARG A 273 25.73 -5.62 16.71
CA ARG A 273 24.89 -5.22 17.87
C ARG A 273 24.33 -6.42 18.63
N LYS A 274 24.08 -7.54 17.96
CA LYS A 274 23.65 -8.80 18.56
C LYS A 274 24.81 -9.62 19.16
N GLY A 275 26.03 -9.11 19.14
CA GLY A 275 27.22 -9.79 19.66
C GLY A 275 27.73 -10.94 18.78
N VAL A 276 27.24 -11.06 17.54
CA VAL A 276 27.68 -12.10 16.61
C VAL A 276 29.01 -11.69 15.99
N LYS A 277 30.03 -12.55 16.13
CA LYS A 277 31.32 -12.38 15.46
C LYS A 277 31.23 -12.97 14.05
N ILE A 278 31.36 -12.12 13.04
CA ILE A 278 31.37 -12.47 11.63
C ILE A 278 32.27 -11.48 10.89
N GLU A 279 32.95 -11.90 9.84
CA GLU A 279 33.75 -11.00 8.99
C GLU A 279 32.87 -10.29 7.96
N PHE A 280 33.23 -9.06 7.58
CA PHE A 280 32.43 -8.28 6.63
C PHE A 280 32.33 -8.97 5.25
N SER A 281 33.42 -9.61 4.80
CA SER A 281 33.48 -10.39 3.57
C SER A 281 32.50 -11.57 3.58
N GLU A 282 32.38 -12.27 4.71
CA GLU A 282 31.42 -13.38 4.85
C GLU A 282 29.97 -12.89 4.75
N VAL A 283 29.65 -11.72 5.29
CA VAL A 283 28.31 -11.12 5.17
C VAL A 283 28.01 -10.79 3.70
N ILE A 284 28.98 -10.27 2.95
CA ILE A 284 28.81 -10.00 1.51
C ILE A 284 28.48 -11.29 0.76
N GLU A 285 29.26 -12.35 0.97
CA GLU A 285 29.06 -13.63 0.27
C GLU A 285 27.72 -14.28 0.63
N GLN A 286 27.29 -14.20 1.90
CA GLN A 286 25.96 -14.66 2.32
C GLN A 286 24.83 -13.90 1.62
N ILE A 287 24.98 -12.59 1.44
CA ILE A 287 23.99 -11.77 0.74
C ILE A 287 23.94 -12.12 -0.74
N LYS A 288 25.10 -12.23 -1.41
CA LYS A 288 25.17 -12.61 -2.83
C LYS A 288 24.59 -13.99 -3.08
N ALA A 289 24.94 -14.98 -2.25
CA ALA A 289 24.41 -16.34 -2.36
C ALA A 289 22.88 -16.34 -2.22
N ARG A 290 22.35 -15.53 -1.30
CA ARG A 290 20.92 -15.39 -1.10
C ARG A 290 20.22 -14.70 -2.27
N ASP A 291 20.80 -13.62 -2.79
CA ASP A 291 20.22 -12.91 -3.95
C ASP A 291 20.20 -13.83 -5.18
N LEU A 292 21.29 -14.55 -5.43
CA LEU A 292 21.36 -15.55 -6.50
C LEU A 292 20.28 -16.63 -6.31
N GLN A 293 20.10 -17.13 -5.08
CA GLN A 293 19.03 -18.07 -4.78
C GLN A 293 17.63 -17.46 -5.00
N ASP A 294 17.40 -16.19 -4.64
CA ASP A 294 16.12 -15.52 -4.87
C ASP A 294 15.85 -15.32 -6.38
N GLU A 295 16.88 -15.01 -7.17
CA GLU A 295 16.81 -14.75 -8.62
C GLU A 295 16.70 -16.02 -9.48
N THR A 296 17.32 -17.12 -9.07
CA THR A 296 17.41 -18.37 -9.86
C THR A 296 16.36 -19.42 -9.50
N ARG A 297 15.43 -19.11 -8.58
CA ARG A 297 14.32 -20.02 -8.25
C ARG A 297 13.47 -20.32 -9.47
N GLU A 298 13.12 -21.60 -9.62
CA GLU A 298 12.22 -22.08 -10.66
C GLU A 298 10.82 -21.44 -10.55
N TYR A 299 10.33 -21.26 -9.32
CA TYR A 299 9.02 -20.67 -9.05
C TYR A 299 9.14 -19.28 -8.43
N SER A 300 8.52 -18.29 -9.09
CA SER A 300 8.48 -16.90 -8.67
C SER A 300 9.86 -16.30 -8.33
N PRO A 301 10.79 -16.27 -9.29
CA PRO A 301 12.10 -15.66 -9.09
C PRO A 301 11.96 -14.17 -8.76
N LEU A 302 12.93 -13.65 -8.00
CA LEU A 302 13.09 -12.22 -7.80
C LEU A 302 13.35 -11.56 -9.17
N LYS A 303 12.31 -10.95 -9.71
CA LYS A 303 12.35 -10.24 -10.99
C LYS A 303 11.52 -8.97 -10.88
N MET A 304 12.04 -7.89 -11.43
CA MET A 304 11.28 -6.65 -11.60
C MET A 304 10.13 -6.88 -12.59
N ALA A 305 8.91 -6.48 -12.22
CA ALA A 305 7.80 -6.47 -13.16
C ALA A 305 8.05 -5.44 -14.27
N ASP A 306 7.54 -5.70 -15.48
CA ASP A 306 7.81 -4.85 -16.64
C ASP A 306 7.27 -3.41 -16.47
N ASP A 307 6.23 -3.26 -15.65
CA ASP A 307 5.59 -1.99 -15.28
C ASP A 307 6.02 -1.46 -13.90
N ALA A 308 7.07 -2.03 -13.29
CA ALA A 308 7.58 -1.56 -12.00
C ALA A 308 8.57 -0.40 -12.15
N HIS A 309 8.50 0.54 -11.20
CA HIS A 309 9.48 1.62 -11.07
C HIS A 309 10.69 1.15 -10.27
N LEU A 310 11.88 1.22 -10.87
CA LEU A 310 13.15 0.96 -10.19
C LEU A 310 13.53 2.16 -9.31
N ILE A 311 13.76 1.91 -8.01
CA ILE A 311 14.29 2.90 -7.07
C ILE A 311 15.58 2.37 -6.46
N ASP A 312 16.69 3.05 -6.70
CA ASP A 312 17.97 2.79 -6.02
C ASP A 312 18.10 3.65 -4.76
N ALA A 313 17.91 3.02 -3.61
CA ALA A 313 17.98 3.66 -2.30
C ALA A 313 19.40 3.65 -1.68
N SER A 314 20.44 3.46 -2.49
CA SER A 314 21.84 3.45 -2.01
C SER A 314 22.22 4.77 -1.32
N ASN A 315 21.79 5.91 -1.87
CA ASN A 315 22.16 7.24 -1.36
C ASN A 315 20.95 8.07 -0.91
N MET A 316 19.82 7.42 -0.63
CA MET A 316 18.58 8.07 -0.20
C MET A 316 18.25 7.70 1.24
N SER A 317 17.75 8.67 1.98
CA SER A 317 17.08 8.45 3.26
C SER A 317 15.72 7.76 3.05
N VAL A 318 15.19 7.14 4.11
CA VAL A 318 13.85 6.53 4.07
C VAL A 318 12.80 7.56 3.67
N ASP A 319 12.89 8.78 4.20
CA ASP A 319 11.96 9.87 3.90
C ASP A 319 11.98 10.26 2.42
N GLU A 320 13.17 10.40 1.83
CA GLU A 320 13.31 10.72 0.41
C GLU A 320 12.73 9.61 -0.48
N VAL A 321 12.98 8.34 -0.15
CA VAL A 321 12.42 7.21 -0.89
C VAL A 321 10.89 7.22 -0.80
N VAL A 322 10.33 7.41 0.39
CA VAL A 322 8.88 7.42 0.60
C VAL A 322 8.23 8.61 -0.11
N CYS A 323 8.83 9.80 -0.04
CA CYS A 323 8.35 10.97 -0.79
C CYS A 323 8.36 10.71 -2.30
N HIS A 324 9.42 10.08 -2.82
CA HIS A 324 9.51 9.72 -4.23
C HIS A 324 8.41 8.73 -4.63
N ILE A 325 8.16 7.69 -3.82
CA ILE A 325 7.07 6.73 -4.07
C ILE A 325 5.70 7.43 -4.05
N ILE A 326 5.47 8.36 -3.12
CA ILE A 326 4.23 9.13 -3.06
C ILE A 326 4.06 10.02 -4.30
N GLU A 327 5.15 10.55 -4.86
CA GLU A 327 5.10 11.32 -6.11
C GLU A 327 4.74 10.45 -7.31
N LEU A 328 5.21 9.20 -7.36
CA LEU A 328 4.83 8.25 -8.41
C LEU A 328 3.34 7.89 -8.38
N LEU A 329 2.70 7.97 -7.21
CA LEU A 329 1.24 7.79 -7.10
C LEU A 329 0.42 8.98 -7.62
N LYS A 330 1.04 10.15 -7.87
CA LYS A 330 0.35 11.36 -8.34
C LYS A 330 0.12 11.32 -9.84
#